data_AF-A0A662PNZ7-F1
#
_entry.id   AF-A0A662PNZ7-F1
#
_cell.length_a   1.000
_cell.length_b   1.000
_cell.length_c   1.000
_cell.angle_alpha   90.00
_cell.angle_beta   90.00
_cell.angle_gamma   90.00
#
_symmetry.space_group_name_H-M   'P 1'
#
loop_
_entity.id
_entity.type
_entity.pdbx_description
1 polymer ?
#
loop_
_entity_poly.entity_id
_entity_poly.type
_entity_poly.pdbx_seq_one_letter_code
_entity_poly.pdbx_strand_id
1 'polypeptide(L)'
;MNLEEVLKEFWKSWNSKIGVSFLTMIIILSIYVAVTYPWDFGLRVWNNPSYWADNPKAVPPDWTRYFVNEKIPPNLVYDFDKPTFIEFSRGMKTMNYVAEIDYSYDLPPSFISITIRNVTYYTSKPPTLEIIFERPDDLSETLTTLIIKPPRTGETPPYRKYVESPSKIFLSGDPQVLSVMANAIENRYGVRLSLDEAARIGLEKLMFGKPVGNEFGILTGTYRLIMKV
;
A
#
# COMPACT_ATOMS: atom_id res chain seq x y z
N MET A 1 33.43 -49.64 4.55
CA MET A 1 31.98 -49.39 4.39
C MET A 1 31.71 -49.30 2.91
N ASN A 2 30.85 -50.16 2.38
CA ASN A 2 30.57 -50.22 0.94
C ASN A 2 29.53 -49.14 0.57
N LEU A 3 29.59 -48.57 -0.64
CA LEU A 3 28.69 -47.48 -1.07
C LEU A 3 27.21 -47.86 -0.97
N GLU A 4 26.89 -49.12 -1.27
CA GLU A 4 25.54 -49.66 -1.17
C GLU A 4 25.01 -49.68 0.26
N GLU A 5 25.86 -49.96 1.25
CA GLU A 5 25.48 -49.92 2.66
C GLU A 5 25.19 -48.50 3.11
N VAL A 6 26.01 -47.54 2.66
CA VAL A 6 25.82 -46.11 2.95
C VAL A 6 24.49 -45.60 2.38
N LEU A 7 24.20 -45.91 1.12
CA LEU A 7 22.96 -45.50 0.46
C LEU A 7 21.73 -46.15 1.09
N LYS A 8 21.82 -47.44 1.44
CA LYS A 8 20.74 -48.16 2.11
C LYS A 8 20.42 -47.56 3.47
N GLU A 9 21.44 -47.19 4.24
CA GLU A 9 21.24 -46.58 5.55
C GLU A 9 20.73 -45.13 5.43
N PHE A 10 21.23 -44.37 4.46
CA PHE A 10 20.73 -43.03 4.14
C PHE A 10 19.24 -43.06 3.82
N TRP A 11 18.77 -43.97 2.96
CA TRP A 11 17.36 -44.09 2.59
C TRP A 11 16.46 -44.70 3.66
N LYS A 12 16.99 -45.26 4.75
CA LYS A 12 16.18 -45.63 5.91
C LYS A 12 15.80 -44.43 6.78
N SER A 13 16.69 -43.44 6.87
CA SER A 13 16.49 -42.25 7.71
C SER A 13 15.34 -41.38 7.19
N TRP A 14 14.44 -41.00 8.10
CA TRP A 14 13.31 -40.11 7.81
C TRP A 14 13.77 -38.71 7.37
N ASN A 15 14.81 -38.19 8.02
CA ASN A 15 15.37 -36.87 7.72
C ASN A 15 15.96 -36.82 6.30
N SER A 16 16.64 -37.90 5.88
CA SER A 16 17.20 -38.01 4.53
C SER A 16 16.11 -37.98 3.46
N LYS A 17 15.00 -38.69 3.67
CA LYS A 17 13.86 -38.70 2.74
C LYS A 17 13.22 -37.32 2.60
N ILE A 18 13.02 -36.62 3.72
CA ILE A 18 12.52 -35.24 3.73
C ILE A 18 13.47 -34.34 2.94
N GLY A 19 14.78 -34.41 3.22
CA GLY A 19 15.78 -33.61 2.52
C GLY A 19 15.78 -33.86 1.01
N VAL A 20 15.73 -35.11 0.58
CA VAL A 20 15.66 -35.45 -0.86
C VAL A 20 14.34 -34.98 -1.47
N SER A 21 13.22 -35.09 -0.76
CA SER A 21 11.92 -34.58 -1.22
C SER A 21 11.96 -33.07 -1.45
N PHE A 22 12.47 -32.29 -0.48
CA PHE A 22 12.64 -30.85 -0.62
C PHE A 22 13.59 -30.49 -1.76
N LEU A 23 14.73 -31.18 -1.88
CA LEU A 23 15.69 -30.95 -2.97
C LEU A 23 15.04 -31.23 -4.33
N THR A 24 14.33 -32.35 -4.45
CA THR A 24 13.61 -32.73 -5.67
C THR A 24 12.56 -31.67 -6.03
N MET A 25 11.81 -31.18 -5.04
CA MET A 25 10.84 -30.09 -5.23
C MET A 25 11.50 -28.81 -5.75
N ILE A 26 12.63 -28.40 -5.16
CA ILE A 26 13.37 -27.20 -5.58
C ILE A 26 13.95 -27.37 -6.99
N ILE A 27 14.45 -28.55 -7.34
CA ILE A 27 14.96 -28.84 -8.70
C ILE A 27 13.83 -28.75 -9.72
N ILE A 28 12.68 -29.39 -9.45
CA ILE A 28 11.51 -29.32 -10.34
C ILE A 28 11.08 -27.86 -10.52
N LEU A 29 11.01 -27.08 -9.43
CA LEU A 29 10.67 -25.66 -9.49
C LEU A 29 11.69 -24.85 -10.30
N SER A 30 12.97 -25.14 -10.15
CA SER A 30 14.05 -24.48 -10.89
C SER A 30 13.97 -24.75 -12.40
N ILE A 31 13.72 -26.01 -12.77
CA ILE A 31 13.51 -26.40 -14.18
C ILE A 31 12.25 -25.72 -14.73
N TYR A 32 11.16 -25.71 -13.96
CA TYR A 32 9.92 -25.05 -14.34
C TYR A 32 10.14 -23.57 -14.66
N VAL A 33 10.80 -22.82 -13.77
CA VAL A 33 11.11 -21.40 -13.99
C VAL A 33 11.99 -21.22 -15.22
N ALA A 34 13.05 -22.03 -15.38
CA ALA A 34 13.97 -21.92 -16.51
C ALA A 34 13.31 -22.16 -17.88
N VAL A 35 12.31 -23.04 -17.95
CA VAL A 35 11.62 -23.38 -19.20
C VAL A 35 10.44 -22.45 -19.50
N THR A 36 9.77 -21.91 -18.47
CA THR A 36 8.53 -21.15 -18.65
C THR A 36 8.70 -19.63 -18.61
N TYR A 37 9.70 -19.11 -17.91
CA TYR A 37 9.86 -17.66 -17.73
C TYR A 37 10.78 -17.08 -18.81
N PRO A 38 10.57 -15.82 -19.22
CA PRO A 38 11.44 -15.17 -20.20
C PRO A 38 12.85 -14.94 -19.62
N TRP A 39 13.87 -15.02 -20.48
CA TRP A 39 15.28 -14.89 -20.10
C TRP A 39 15.62 -13.59 -19.36
N ASP A 40 14.85 -12.53 -19.57
CA ASP A 40 15.02 -11.21 -18.94
C ASP A 40 14.08 -10.97 -17.74
N PHE A 41 13.35 -11.99 -17.28
CA PHE A 41 12.43 -11.90 -16.13
C PHE A 41 13.12 -11.34 -14.88
N GLY A 42 14.34 -11.82 -14.60
CA GLY A 42 15.12 -11.38 -13.45
C GLY A 42 15.39 -9.87 -13.45
N LEU A 43 15.65 -9.29 -14.62
CA LEU A 43 15.90 -7.86 -14.77
C LEU A 43 14.61 -7.04 -14.76
N ARG A 44 13.59 -7.50 -15.49
CA ARG A 44 12.34 -6.74 -15.66
C ARG A 44 11.43 -6.77 -14.44
N VAL A 45 11.37 -7.90 -13.75
CA VAL A 45 10.42 -8.15 -12.66
C VAL A 45 11.16 -8.31 -11.34
N TRP A 46 12.04 -9.30 -11.20
CA TRP A 46 12.66 -9.63 -9.89
C TRP A 46 13.50 -8.49 -9.31
N ASN A 47 14.35 -7.87 -10.12
CA ASN A 47 15.22 -6.77 -9.70
C ASN A 47 14.55 -5.39 -9.76
N ASN A 48 13.32 -5.29 -10.27
CA ASN A 48 12.66 -4.00 -10.45
C ASN A 48 11.86 -3.63 -9.18
N PRO A 49 12.29 -2.63 -8.39
CA PRO A 49 11.63 -2.27 -7.14
C PRO A 49 10.17 -1.83 -7.34
N SER A 50 9.83 -1.30 -8.52
CA SER A 50 8.48 -0.85 -8.82
C SER A 50 7.47 -2.00 -8.86
N TYR A 51 7.88 -3.21 -9.29
CA TYR A 51 7.02 -4.40 -9.28
C TYR A 51 6.73 -4.90 -7.86
N TRP A 52 7.68 -4.72 -6.95
CA TRP A 52 7.57 -5.16 -5.55
C TRP A 52 7.15 -4.05 -4.60
N ALA A 53 6.86 -2.85 -5.11
CA ALA A 53 6.56 -1.70 -4.28
C ALA A 53 5.32 -1.91 -3.39
N ASP A 54 4.38 -2.74 -3.84
CA ASP A 54 3.16 -3.10 -3.11
C ASP A 54 3.35 -4.32 -2.18
N ASN A 55 4.52 -4.96 -2.21
CA ASN A 55 4.91 -6.11 -1.39
C ASN A 55 6.30 -5.85 -0.75
N PRO A 56 6.38 -5.01 0.30
CA PRO A 56 7.66 -4.66 0.92
C PRO A 56 8.35 -5.89 1.53
N LYS A 57 9.67 -5.98 1.39
CA LYS A 57 10.48 -7.13 1.84
C LYS A 57 10.38 -7.45 3.34
N ALA A 58 9.97 -6.48 4.15
CA ALA A 58 9.96 -6.57 5.61
C ALA A 58 8.56 -6.86 6.20
N VAL A 59 7.54 -7.11 5.37
CA VAL A 59 6.20 -7.44 5.86
C VAL A 59 6.16 -8.92 6.27
N PRO A 60 5.75 -9.25 7.50
CA PRO A 60 5.55 -10.65 7.90
C PRO A 60 4.55 -11.35 6.97
N PRO A 61 4.74 -12.64 6.66
CA PRO A 61 3.74 -13.39 5.91
C PRO A 61 2.40 -13.42 6.63
N ASP A 62 1.29 -13.35 5.90
CA ASP A 62 -0.08 -13.29 6.47
C ASP A 62 -0.39 -14.42 7.47
N TRP A 63 0.18 -15.61 7.26
CA TRP A 63 -0.02 -16.75 8.16
C TRP A 63 0.55 -16.52 9.56
N THR A 64 1.49 -15.59 9.74
CA THR A 64 2.04 -15.26 11.07
C THR A 64 0.97 -14.66 12.00
N ARG A 65 -0.07 -14.04 11.44
CA ARG A 65 -1.18 -13.46 12.20
C ARG A 65 -1.97 -14.51 13.00
N TYR A 66 -1.95 -15.78 12.60
CA TYR A 66 -2.65 -16.85 13.34
C TYR A 66 -1.99 -17.22 14.66
N PHE A 67 -0.77 -16.72 14.92
CA PHE A 67 0.01 -17.02 16.12
C PHE A 67 0.03 -15.87 17.15
N VAL A 68 -0.69 -14.78 16.88
CA VAL A 68 -0.79 -13.61 17.76
C VAL A 68 -2.25 -13.39 18.16
N ASN A 69 -2.48 -12.89 19.38
CA ASN A 69 -3.82 -12.59 19.87
C ASN A 69 -4.36 -11.24 19.37
N GLU A 70 -3.48 -10.35 18.93
CA GLU A 70 -3.82 -9.03 18.40
C GLU A 70 -4.32 -9.13 16.95
N LYS A 71 -5.39 -8.40 16.62
CA LYS A 71 -5.90 -8.29 15.25
C LYS A 71 -5.04 -7.32 14.45
N ILE A 72 -3.99 -7.85 13.82
CA ILE A 72 -3.12 -7.08 12.92
C ILE A 72 -3.84 -6.83 11.58
N PRO A 73 -3.85 -5.58 11.07
CA PRO A 73 -4.40 -5.28 9.75
C PRO A 73 -3.58 -5.99 8.66
N PRO A 74 -4.22 -6.73 7.74
CA PRO A 74 -3.53 -7.26 6.56
C PRO A 74 -3.25 -6.14 5.57
N ASN A 75 -2.60 -6.45 4.45
CA ASN A 75 -2.51 -5.51 3.34
C ASN A 75 -3.91 -5.29 2.73
N LEU A 76 -4.42 -4.05 2.81
CA LEU A 76 -5.72 -3.66 2.27
C LEU A 76 -5.50 -2.88 0.97
N VAL A 77 -6.05 -3.40 -0.14
CA VAL A 77 -5.90 -2.79 -1.47
C VAL A 77 -7.27 -2.49 -2.05
N TYR A 78 -7.44 -1.26 -2.53
CA TYR A 78 -8.67 -0.77 -3.15
C TYR A 78 -8.33 -0.22 -4.54
N ASP A 79 -8.72 -0.97 -5.58
CA ASP A 79 -8.47 -0.62 -6.97
C ASP A 79 -9.73 -0.03 -7.63
N PHE A 80 -9.54 1.02 -8.43
CA PHE A 80 -10.63 1.69 -9.11
C PHE A 80 -10.32 1.94 -10.60
N ASP A 81 -11.09 1.30 -11.47
CA ASP A 81 -11.03 1.57 -12.92
C ASP A 81 -12.00 2.68 -13.36
N LYS A 82 -12.99 3.00 -12.53
CA LYS A 82 -14.02 4.02 -12.77
C LYS A 82 -14.36 4.76 -11.47
N PRO A 83 -14.83 6.02 -11.55
CA PRO A 83 -15.24 6.75 -10.34
C PRO A 83 -16.43 6.04 -9.67
N THR A 84 -16.46 6.09 -8.34
CA THR A 84 -17.59 5.65 -7.53
C THR A 84 -18.84 6.45 -7.90
N PHE A 85 -18.69 7.76 -8.03
CA PHE A 85 -19.74 8.64 -8.56
C PHE A 85 -19.14 9.89 -9.21
N ILE A 86 -19.95 10.56 -10.03
CA ILE A 86 -19.58 11.79 -10.72
C ILE A 86 -20.50 12.89 -10.19
N GLU A 87 -19.91 14.00 -9.77
CA GLU A 87 -20.62 15.19 -9.33
C GLU A 87 -20.48 16.29 -10.39
N PHE A 88 -21.58 17.01 -10.64
CA PHE A 88 -21.58 18.19 -11.48
C PHE A 88 -21.93 19.39 -10.61
N SER A 89 -20.94 20.21 -10.30
CA SER A 89 -21.11 21.39 -9.47
C SER A 89 -20.50 22.61 -10.14
N ARG A 90 -21.28 23.71 -10.19
CA ARG A 90 -20.85 24.98 -10.79
C ARG A 90 -20.28 24.85 -12.22
N GLY A 91 -20.84 23.93 -13.02
CA GLY A 91 -20.39 23.67 -14.40
C GLY A 91 -19.09 22.87 -14.51
N MET A 92 -18.53 22.41 -13.39
CA MET A 92 -17.37 21.52 -13.36
C MET A 92 -17.82 20.08 -13.09
N LYS A 93 -17.21 19.15 -13.83
CA LYS A 93 -17.36 17.71 -13.60
C LYS A 93 -16.26 17.27 -12.64
N THR A 94 -16.63 16.71 -11.50
CA THR A 94 -15.71 16.12 -10.53
C THR A 94 -15.95 14.62 -10.47
N MET A 95 -14.88 13.85 -10.61
CA MET A 95 -14.92 12.39 -10.47
C MET A 95 -14.47 12.02 -9.07
N ASN A 96 -15.31 11.30 -8.34
CA ASN A 96 -15.02 10.88 -6.96
C ASN A 96 -14.73 9.38 -6.93
N TYR A 97 -13.60 9.01 -6.36
CA TYR A 97 -13.18 7.64 -6.11
C TYR A 97 -13.13 7.45 -4.60
N VAL A 98 -13.98 6.56 -4.07
CA VAL A 98 -14.18 6.42 -2.62
C VAL A 98 -13.83 4.99 -2.21
N ALA A 99 -12.81 4.86 -1.36
CA ALA A 99 -12.51 3.63 -0.64
C ALA A 99 -13.14 3.70 0.75
N GLU A 100 -14.12 2.83 1.01
CA GLU A 100 -14.70 2.64 2.34
C GLU A 100 -13.93 1.54 3.06
N ILE A 101 -13.42 1.86 4.25
CA ILE A 101 -12.52 1.00 5.02
C ILE A 101 -13.17 0.74 6.37
N ASP A 102 -13.76 -0.45 6.52
CA ASP A 102 -14.28 -0.92 7.80
C ASP A 102 -13.11 -1.42 8.68
N TYR A 103 -12.70 -0.57 9.61
CA TYR A 103 -11.49 -0.79 10.40
C TYR A 103 -11.82 -1.35 11.79
N SER A 104 -11.53 -2.63 12.00
CA SER A 104 -11.78 -3.35 13.26
C SER A 104 -10.54 -4.07 13.78
N TYR A 105 -9.37 -3.45 13.61
CA TYR A 105 -8.06 -3.99 13.99
C TYR A 105 -7.54 -3.35 15.28
N ASP A 106 -6.56 -3.98 15.91
CA ASP A 106 -6.01 -3.56 17.21
C ASP A 106 -4.72 -2.73 17.07
N LEU A 107 -4.17 -2.64 15.86
CA LEU A 107 -2.96 -1.90 15.50
C LEU A 107 -3.24 -1.05 14.27
N PRO A 108 -2.58 0.11 14.11
CA PRO A 108 -2.71 0.92 12.89
C PRO A 108 -2.04 0.22 11.70
N PRO A 109 -2.32 0.63 10.44
CA PRO A 109 -1.56 0.13 9.31
C PRO A 109 -0.08 0.53 9.43
N SER A 110 0.81 -0.18 8.74
CA SER A 110 2.25 0.14 8.75
C SER A 110 2.62 1.30 7.82
N PHE A 111 1.88 1.46 6.73
CA PHE A 111 1.98 2.61 5.84
C PHE A 111 0.69 2.77 5.03
N ILE A 112 0.55 3.94 4.40
CA ILE A 112 -0.54 4.28 3.50
C ILE A 112 0.08 4.87 2.23
N SER A 113 -0.35 4.37 1.09
CA SER A 113 0.12 4.85 -0.21
C SER A 113 -0.99 4.85 -1.24
N ILE A 114 -0.90 5.77 -2.19
CA ILE A 114 -1.82 5.89 -3.32
C ILE A 114 -1.01 5.65 -4.58
N THR A 115 -1.52 4.77 -5.44
CA THR A 115 -0.87 4.43 -6.71
C THR A 115 -1.78 4.85 -7.87
N ILE A 116 -1.26 5.68 -8.75
CA ILE A 116 -1.95 6.21 -9.93
C ILE A 116 -1.37 5.56 -11.18
N ARG A 117 -2.24 5.00 -12.03
CA ARG A 117 -1.87 4.27 -13.26
C ARG A 117 -2.73 4.75 -14.43
N ASN A 118 -2.20 4.63 -15.64
CA ASN A 118 -2.98 4.75 -16.89
C ASN A 118 -3.84 6.01 -17.03
N VAL A 119 -3.32 7.17 -16.59
CA VAL A 119 -4.08 8.43 -16.65
C VAL A 119 -4.13 8.93 -18.08
N THR A 120 -5.32 9.27 -18.56
CA THR A 120 -5.54 9.87 -19.88
C THR A 120 -6.32 11.17 -19.75
N TYR A 121 -5.82 12.24 -20.35
CA TYR A 121 -6.51 13.54 -20.40
C TYR A 121 -6.30 14.24 -21.75
N TYR A 122 -7.18 15.17 -22.10
CA TYR A 122 -7.26 15.74 -23.46
C TYR A 122 -6.90 17.23 -23.53
N THR A 123 -6.79 17.90 -22.39
CA THR A 123 -6.50 19.34 -22.30
C THR A 123 -5.05 19.59 -21.90
N SER A 124 -4.47 20.72 -22.29
CA SER A 124 -3.12 21.12 -21.87
C SER A 124 -3.02 21.38 -20.36
N LYS A 125 -4.15 21.74 -19.73
CA LYS A 125 -4.27 21.82 -18.27
C LYS A 125 -4.39 20.40 -17.70
N PRO A 126 -3.43 19.91 -16.91
CA PRO A 126 -3.49 18.59 -16.32
C PRO A 126 -4.57 18.51 -15.22
N PRO A 127 -5.16 17.32 -15.00
CA PRO A 127 -6.08 17.10 -13.89
C PRO A 127 -5.35 17.22 -12.55
N THR A 128 -6.09 17.68 -11.54
CA THR A 128 -5.63 17.81 -10.15
C THR A 128 -6.35 16.76 -9.32
N LEU A 129 -5.60 16.04 -8.48
CA LEU A 129 -6.13 15.03 -7.59
C LEU A 129 -6.11 15.57 -6.16
N GLU A 130 -7.28 15.67 -5.55
CA GLU A 130 -7.41 16.02 -4.14
C GLU A 130 -7.64 14.73 -3.34
N ILE A 131 -6.78 14.49 -2.35
CA ILE A 131 -6.87 13.32 -1.46
C ILE A 131 -7.47 13.77 -0.15
N ILE A 132 -8.64 13.25 0.18
CA ILE A 132 -9.41 13.57 1.37
C ILE A 132 -9.50 12.30 2.22
N PHE A 133 -9.33 12.46 3.52
CA PHE A 133 -9.47 11.38 4.48
C PHE A 133 -10.53 11.71 5.51
N GLU A 134 -11.44 10.78 5.71
CA GLU A 134 -12.54 10.88 6.65
C GLU A 134 -12.48 9.75 7.67
N ARG A 135 -12.65 10.12 8.93
CA ARG A 135 -12.60 9.22 10.07
C ARG A 135 -14.00 8.91 10.61
N PRO A 136 -14.16 7.81 11.38
CA PRO A 136 -15.42 7.45 12.03
C PRO A 136 -15.94 8.47 13.05
N ASP A 137 -15.08 9.40 13.48
CA ASP A 137 -15.41 10.47 14.43
C ASP A 137 -15.73 11.80 13.72
N ASP A 138 -16.17 11.75 12.46
CA ASP A 138 -16.56 12.89 11.61
C ASP A 138 -15.43 13.88 11.28
N LEU A 139 -14.18 13.57 11.61
CA LEU A 139 -13.03 14.36 11.15
C LEU A 139 -12.81 14.09 9.65
N SER A 140 -12.82 15.15 8.83
CA SER A 140 -12.61 15.11 7.38
C SER A 140 -11.61 16.18 6.98
N GLU A 141 -10.50 15.77 6.37
CA GLU A 141 -9.39 16.66 6.00
C GLU A 141 -8.83 16.35 4.60
N THR A 142 -8.50 17.40 3.85
CA THR A 142 -7.72 17.25 2.61
C THR A 142 -6.25 17.03 3.00
N LEU A 143 -5.77 15.80 2.83
CA LEU A 143 -4.40 15.40 3.19
C LEU A 143 -3.36 16.02 2.27
N THR A 144 -3.62 15.97 0.96
CA THR A 144 -2.70 16.48 -0.06
C THR A 144 -3.41 16.72 -1.38
N THR A 145 -2.80 17.56 -2.22
CA THR A 145 -3.24 17.83 -3.58
C THR A 145 -2.10 17.56 -4.54
N LEU A 146 -2.36 16.73 -5.55
CA LEU A 146 -1.37 16.29 -6.52
C LEU A 146 -1.77 16.75 -7.92
N ILE A 147 -0.82 17.27 -8.69
CA ILE A 147 -1.05 17.63 -10.09
C ILE A 147 -0.45 16.54 -10.96
N ILE A 148 -1.25 15.99 -11.88
CA ILE A 148 -0.74 15.02 -12.85
C ILE A 148 0.35 15.67 -13.72
N LYS A 149 1.40 14.91 -14.05
CA LYS A 149 2.50 15.40 -14.88
C LYS A 149 1.96 16.09 -16.15
N PRO A 150 2.35 17.36 -16.41
CA PRO A 150 1.85 18.10 -17.56
C PRO A 150 2.33 17.48 -18.88
N PRO A 151 1.72 17.87 -20.02
CA PRO A 151 2.21 17.50 -21.34
C PRO A 151 3.67 17.93 -21.55
N ARG A 152 4.46 17.09 -22.22
CA ARG A 152 5.81 17.46 -22.67
C ARG A 152 5.71 18.29 -23.95
N THR A 153 6.75 19.08 -24.23
CA THR A 153 6.85 19.84 -25.48
C THR A 153 6.71 18.91 -26.68
N GLY A 154 5.77 19.21 -27.58
CA GLY A 154 5.49 18.40 -28.79
C GLY A 154 4.56 17.21 -28.58
N GLU A 155 4.12 16.94 -27.34
CA GLU A 155 3.11 15.90 -27.07
C GLU A 155 1.72 16.38 -27.54
N THR A 156 0.95 15.51 -28.19
CA THR A 156 -0.41 15.79 -28.64
C THR A 156 -1.43 14.98 -27.83
N PRO A 157 -2.66 15.50 -27.64
CA PRO A 157 -3.70 14.76 -26.94
C PRO A 157 -4.15 13.52 -27.76
N PRO A 158 -4.58 12.43 -27.09
CA PRO A 158 -4.71 12.28 -25.65
C PRO A 158 -3.36 12.11 -24.94
N TYR A 159 -3.16 12.89 -23.87
CA TYR A 159 -1.98 12.80 -23.02
C TYR A 159 -2.10 11.58 -22.11
N ARG A 160 -1.17 10.63 -22.25
CA ARG A 160 -1.15 9.39 -21.47
C ARG A 160 0.00 9.41 -20.47
N LYS A 161 -0.30 9.31 -19.18
CA LYS A 161 0.69 9.32 -18.09
C LYS A 161 0.62 8.03 -17.27
N TYR A 162 1.77 7.62 -16.74
CA TYR A 162 1.92 6.46 -15.84
C TYR A 162 1.46 5.13 -16.44
N VAL A 163 1.71 4.92 -17.74
CA VAL A 163 1.40 3.66 -18.44
C VAL A 163 2.43 2.58 -18.10
N GLU A 164 3.72 2.88 -18.25
CA GLU A 164 4.79 1.92 -17.98
C GLU A 164 5.20 1.90 -16.51
N SER A 165 5.21 3.06 -15.86
CA SER A 165 5.63 3.24 -14.47
C SER A 165 4.54 4.01 -13.70
N PRO A 166 3.84 3.35 -12.78
CA PRO A 166 2.86 3.96 -11.89
C PRO A 166 3.44 5.10 -11.08
N SER A 167 2.62 6.11 -10.79
CA SER A 167 2.97 7.12 -9.77
C SER A 167 2.53 6.60 -8.41
N LYS A 168 3.47 6.20 -7.56
CA LYS A 168 3.18 5.85 -6.17
C LYS A 168 3.51 7.03 -5.26
N ILE A 169 2.54 7.45 -4.47
CA ILE A 169 2.68 8.47 -3.43
C ILE A 169 2.56 7.77 -2.08
N PHE A 170 3.58 7.93 -1.23
CA PHE A 170 3.50 7.51 0.17
C PHE A 170 2.97 8.68 0.97
N LEU A 171 1.82 8.50 1.62
CA LEU A 171 1.31 9.48 2.58
C LEU A 171 2.09 9.36 3.88
N SER A 172 2.45 8.13 4.23
CA SER A 172 3.38 7.82 5.31
C SER A 172 4.73 8.51 5.10
N GLY A 173 5.13 9.29 6.09
CA GLY A 173 6.38 10.04 6.07
C GLY A 173 6.32 11.37 5.31
N ASP A 174 5.17 11.75 4.74
CA ASP A 174 4.99 13.09 4.18
C ASP A 174 4.78 14.11 5.32
N PRO A 175 5.70 15.08 5.52
CA PRO A 175 5.59 16.06 6.60
C PRO A 175 4.35 16.95 6.48
N GLN A 176 3.86 17.21 5.25
CA GLN A 176 2.65 18.00 5.04
C GLN A 176 1.43 17.26 5.54
N VAL A 177 1.28 15.99 5.15
CA VAL A 177 0.18 15.13 5.62
C VAL A 177 0.22 14.97 7.14
N LEU A 178 1.41 14.80 7.71
CA LEU A 178 1.60 14.76 9.16
C LEU A 178 1.11 16.04 9.85
N SER A 179 1.46 17.21 9.31
CA SER A 179 1.03 18.49 9.85
C SER A 179 -0.47 18.72 9.77
N VAL A 180 -1.10 18.32 8.65
CA VAL A 180 -2.57 18.35 8.49
C VAL A 180 -3.21 17.52 9.58
N MET A 181 -2.75 16.27 9.78
CA MET A 181 -3.31 15.39 10.80
C MET A 181 -3.06 15.89 12.22
N ALA A 182 -1.89 16.45 12.51
CA ALA A 182 -1.60 17.03 13.83
C ALA A 182 -2.55 18.19 14.15
N ASN A 183 -2.76 19.11 13.20
CA ASN A 183 -3.70 20.22 13.35
C ASN A 183 -5.15 19.72 13.49
N ALA A 184 -5.53 18.70 12.72
CA ALA A 184 -6.87 18.12 12.79
C ALA A 184 -7.17 17.47 14.14
N ILE A 185 -6.17 16.78 14.73
CA ILE A 185 -6.27 16.25 16.09
C ILE A 185 -6.42 17.37 17.12
N GLU A 186 -5.64 18.44 17.01
CA GLU A 186 -5.77 19.61 17.90
C GLU A 186 -7.17 20.22 17.81
N ASN A 187 -7.67 20.42 16.59
CA ASN A 187 -9.00 20.99 16.35
C ASN A 187 -10.13 20.09 16.89
N ARG A 188 -10.00 18.76 16.74
CA ARG A 188 -11.05 17.81 17.15
C ARG A 188 -11.03 17.51 18.65
N TYR A 189 -9.84 17.38 19.24
CA TYR A 189 -9.66 16.86 20.59
C TYR A 189 -9.10 17.90 21.59
N GLY A 190 -8.69 19.08 21.11
CA GLY A 190 -8.01 20.09 21.94
C GLY A 190 -6.60 19.70 22.37
N VAL A 191 -6.04 18.63 21.78
CA VAL A 191 -4.70 18.12 22.08
C VAL A 191 -3.72 18.74 21.09
N ARG A 192 -3.02 19.78 21.55
CA ARG A 192 -1.98 20.42 20.75
C ARG A 192 -0.75 19.51 20.63
N LEU A 193 -0.33 19.25 19.40
CA LEU A 193 0.83 18.44 19.08
C LEU A 193 1.83 19.29 18.29
N SER A 194 3.05 19.42 18.77
CA SER A 194 4.16 19.89 17.94
C SER A 194 4.45 18.90 16.82
N LEU A 195 5.09 19.35 15.74
CA LEU A 195 5.46 18.45 14.62
C LEU A 195 6.41 17.33 15.08
N ASP A 196 7.29 17.58 16.04
CA ASP A 196 8.19 16.57 16.60
C ASP A 196 7.45 15.53 17.47
N GLU A 197 6.39 15.94 18.19
CA GLU A 197 5.51 15.02 18.90
C GLU A 197 4.69 14.18 17.91
N ALA A 198 4.09 14.83 16.91
CA ALA A 198 3.34 14.16 15.85
C ALA A 198 4.21 13.13 15.12
N ALA A 199 5.46 13.48 14.78
CA ALA A 199 6.40 12.58 14.12
C ALA A 199 6.78 11.37 15.00
N ARG A 200 6.93 11.57 16.31
CA ARG A 200 7.17 10.47 17.27
C ARG A 200 5.97 9.55 17.45
N ILE A 201 4.75 10.10 17.41
CA ILE A 201 3.51 9.32 17.44
C ILE A 201 3.36 8.51 16.13
N GLY A 202 3.69 9.14 15.00
CA GLY A 202 3.57 8.56 13.67
C GLY A 202 2.21 8.85 13.02
N LEU A 203 2.22 9.06 11.71
CA LEU A 203 1.05 9.45 10.94
C LEU A 203 -0.10 8.44 11.09
N GLU A 204 0.20 7.16 11.04
CA GLU A 204 -0.79 6.09 11.04
C GLU A 204 -1.56 6.04 12.36
N LYS A 205 -0.89 6.32 13.49
CA LYS A 205 -1.56 6.47 14.79
C LYS A 205 -2.40 7.75 14.88
N LEU A 206 -1.97 8.84 14.24
CA LEU A 206 -2.78 10.05 14.15
C LEU A 206 -4.01 9.86 13.25
N MET A 207 -3.90 9.07 12.19
CA MET A 207 -5.00 8.79 11.26
C MET A 207 -5.99 7.77 11.82
N PHE A 208 -5.52 6.66 12.37
CA PHE A 208 -6.34 5.53 12.83
C PHE A 208 -6.52 5.47 14.35
N GLY A 209 -6.10 6.51 15.06
CA GLY A 209 -6.15 6.57 16.52
C GLY A 209 -6.80 7.83 17.05
N LYS A 210 -7.05 7.83 18.35
CA LYS A 210 -7.58 8.95 19.12
C LYS A 210 -6.81 9.11 20.43
N PRO A 211 -6.67 10.33 20.95
CA PRO A 211 -6.09 10.54 22.27
C PRO A 211 -6.89 9.80 23.35
N VAL A 212 -6.19 9.05 24.20
CA VAL A 212 -6.72 8.39 25.41
C VAL A 212 -5.74 8.67 26.54
N GLY A 213 -6.03 9.70 27.35
CA GLY A 213 -5.08 10.20 28.34
C GLY A 213 -3.83 10.75 27.65
N ASN A 214 -2.66 10.19 27.97
CA ASN A 214 -1.37 10.57 27.37
C ASN A 214 -0.96 9.67 26.19
N GLU A 215 -1.80 8.71 25.80
CA GLU A 215 -1.51 7.76 24.73
C GLU A 215 -2.49 7.93 23.55
N PHE A 216 -2.22 7.22 22.46
CA PHE A 216 -3.12 7.11 21.31
C PHE A 216 -3.69 5.69 21.24
N GLY A 217 -4.98 5.56 21.53
CA GLY A 217 -5.72 4.31 21.34
C GLY A 217 -6.25 4.21 19.91
N ILE A 218 -6.52 2.99 19.43
CA ILE A 218 -7.12 2.79 18.11
C ILE A 218 -8.55 3.33 18.07
N LEU A 219 -8.89 3.98 16.96
CA LEU A 219 -10.24 4.35 16.60
C LEU A 219 -10.76 3.34 15.58
N THR A 220 -11.69 2.48 16.01
CA THR A 220 -12.38 1.56 15.11
C THR A 220 -13.59 2.22 14.46
N GLY A 221 -14.03 1.70 13.32
CA GLY A 221 -15.19 2.17 12.58
C GLY A 221 -14.90 2.29 11.09
N THR A 222 -15.82 2.93 10.36
CA THR A 222 -15.72 3.10 8.91
C THR A 222 -14.98 4.39 8.57
N TYR A 223 -13.86 4.26 7.88
CA TYR A 223 -13.09 5.36 7.31
C TYR A 223 -13.41 5.51 5.83
N ARG A 224 -13.22 6.71 5.27
CA ARG A 224 -13.27 6.93 3.83
C ARG A 224 -12.00 7.62 3.34
N LEU A 225 -11.36 7.05 2.33
CA LEU A 225 -10.32 7.72 1.56
C LEU A 225 -10.93 8.09 0.21
N ILE A 226 -11.00 9.39 -0.06
CA ILE A 226 -11.66 9.95 -1.23
C ILE A 226 -10.62 10.63 -2.09
N MET A 227 -10.53 10.23 -3.36
CA MET A 227 -9.78 10.95 -4.37
C MET A 227 -10.76 11.68 -5.29
N LYS A 228 -10.65 13.01 -5.33
CA LYS A 228 -11.42 13.86 -6.25
C LYS A 228 -10.54 14.30 -7.41
N VAL A 229 -11.10 14.25 -8.63
CA VAL A 229 -10.42 14.62 -9.89
C VAL A 229 -11.26 15.62 -10.67
#